data_AF-A0A1G0XXE5-F1
#
_entry.id   AF-A0A1G0XXE5-F1
#
_cell.length_a   1.000
_cell.length_b   1.000
_cell.length_c   1.000
_cell.angle_alpha   90.00
_cell.angle_beta   90.00
_cell.angle_gamma   90.00
#
_symmetry.space_group_name_H-M   'P 1'
#
loop_
_entity.id
_entity.type
_entity.pdbx_description
1 polymer ?
#
loop_
_entity_poly.entity_id
_entity_poly.type
_entity_poly.pdbx_seq_one_letter_code
_entity_poly.pdbx_strand_id
1 'polypeptide(L)'
;MAEFLYPFQTLIPERKLSGRELSRCIRQALVGEEEAIHLYEAMADAADDPLAQAVLQDIADEERVHAGEFQRLLNIMLPDEEKFLNQGAEEVDELAGTVRKVDESPQKEENKAIPVPGDCR
;
A
#
# COMPACT_ATOMS: atom_id res chain seq x y z
N MET A 1 -3.90 7.69 -15.71
CA MET A 1 -4.72 6.52 -15.33
C MET A 1 -5.72 6.20 -16.43
N ALA A 2 -6.06 4.92 -16.62
CA ALA A 2 -7.12 4.53 -17.56
C ALA A 2 -8.49 5.00 -17.05
N GLU A 3 -9.27 5.65 -17.92
CA GLU A 3 -10.57 6.25 -17.57
C GLU A 3 -11.66 5.24 -17.18
N PHE A 4 -11.47 3.94 -17.41
CA PHE A 4 -12.50 2.91 -17.25
C PHE A 4 -12.85 2.52 -15.81
N LEU A 5 -12.12 3.02 -14.80
CA LEU A 5 -12.26 2.56 -13.40
C LEU A 5 -13.22 3.40 -12.54
N TYR A 6 -13.74 4.52 -13.05
CA TYR A 6 -14.59 5.40 -12.26
C TYR A 6 -16.08 5.20 -12.59
N PRO A 7 -16.90 4.71 -11.64
CA PRO A 7 -18.27 4.30 -11.93
C PRO A 7 -19.22 5.43 -12.34
N PHE A 8 -18.86 6.72 -12.12
CA PHE A 8 -19.78 7.86 -12.29
C PHE A 8 -19.14 9.11 -12.92
N GLN A 9 -18.31 8.98 -13.97
CA GLN A 9 -17.62 10.15 -14.56
C GLN A 9 -18.55 11.20 -15.18
N THR A 10 -19.74 10.81 -15.64
CA THR A 10 -20.66 11.71 -16.35
C THR A 10 -22.13 11.53 -15.98
N LEU A 11 -22.48 10.51 -15.18
CA LEU A 11 -23.85 10.22 -14.79
C LEU A 11 -23.93 9.88 -13.30
N ILE A 12 -24.63 10.72 -12.55
CA ILE A 12 -25.05 10.41 -11.19
C ILE A 12 -26.32 9.54 -11.31
N PRO A 13 -26.36 8.32 -10.74
CA PRO A 13 -27.56 7.49 -10.81
C PRO A 13 -28.76 8.19 -10.16
N GLU A 14 -29.95 8.00 -10.71
CA GLU A 14 -31.19 8.59 -10.17
C GLU A 14 -31.50 8.08 -8.74
N ARG A 15 -31.03 6.87 -8.41
CA ARG A 15 -31.09 6.32 -7.05
C ARG A 15 -29.77 6.48 -6.30
N LYS A 16 -29.84 6.50 -4.97
CA LYS A 16 -28.65 6.38 -4.13
C LYS A 16 -28.02 4.98 -4.24
N LEU A 17 -26.71 4.92 -3.98
CA LEU A 17 -25.98 3.66 -3.89
C LEU A 17 -26.52 2.84 -2.72
N SER A 18 -26.64 1.54 -2.93
CA SER A 18 -26.80 0.60 -1.82
C SER A 18 -25.53 0.59 -0.95
N GLY A 19 -25.64 0.14 0.30
CA GLY A 19 -24.48 0.06 1.20
C GLY A 19 -23.32 -0.75 0.61
N ARG A 20 -23.62 -1.81 -0.15
CA ARG A 20 -22.61 -2.64 -0.81
C ARG A 20 -21.97 -1.96 -2.04
N GLU A 21 -22.72 -1.15 -2.77
CA GLU A 21 -22.16 -0.37 -3.88
C GLU A 21 -21.28 0.76 -3.33
N LEU A 22 -21.74 1.46 -2.29
CA LEU A 22 -20.98 2.52 -1.66
C LEU A 22 -19.68 2.00 -1.05
N SER A 23 -19.69 0.85 -0.37
CA SER A 23 -18.46 0.28 0.18
C SER A 23 -17.44 -0.09 -0.91
N ARG A 24 -17.89 -0.57 -2.08
CA ARG A 24 -17.00 -0.79 -3.24
C ARG A 24 -16.40 0.51 -3.76
N CYS A 25 -17.18 1.59 -3.83
CA CYS A 25 -16.66 2.90 -4.21
C CYS A 25 -15.61 3.42 -3.23
N ILE A 26 -15.83 3.24 -1.92
CA ILE A 26 -14.86 3.65 -0.89
C ILE A 26 -13.58 2.82 -0.98
N ARG A 27 -13.68 1.50 -1.25
CA ARG A 27 -12.48 0.68 -1.52
C ARG A 27 -11.71 1.17 -2.74
N GLN A 28 -12.42 1.59 -3.80
CA GLN A 28 -11.78 2.16 -4.97
C GLN A 28 -11.08 3.48 -4.66
N ALA A 29 -11.65 4.30 -3.76
CA ALA A 29 -11.00 5.52 -3.27
C ALA A 29 -9.72 5.20 -2.47
N LEU A 30 -9.79 4.24 -1.55
CA LEU A 30 -8.62 3.75 -0.81
C LEU A 30 -7.49 3.26 -1.74
N VAL A 31 -7.82 2.50 -2.79
CA VAL A 31 -6.84 2.10 -3.82
C VAL A 31 -6.25 3.32 -4.55
N GLY A 32 -7.05 4.36 -4.79
CA GLY A 32 -6.58 5.60 -5.40
C GLY A 32 -5.53 6.29 -4.55
N GLU A 33 -5.71 6.31 -3.22
CA GLU A 33 -4.72 6.89 -2.31
C GLU A 33 -3.41 6.07 -2.30
N GLU A 34 -3.49 4.73 -2.25
CA GLU A 34 -2.30 3.86 -2.35
C GLU A 34 -1.56 4.00 -3.69
N GLU A 35 -2.28 4.19 -4.80
CA GLU A 35 -1.69 4.50 -6.10
C GLU A 35 -0.98 5.86 -6.09
N ALA A 36 -1.57 6.87 -5.46
CA ALA A 36 -0.99 8.20 -5.33
C ALA A 36 0.29 8.18 -4.47
N ILE A 37 0.26 7.49 -3.32
CA ILE A 37 1.44 7.28 -2.47
C ILE A 37 2.57 6.67 -3.29
N HIS A 38 2.30 5.54 -3.96
CA HIS A 38 3.29 4.86 -4.80
C HIS A 38 3.87 5.79 -5.88
N LEU A 39 3.00 6.54 -6.58
CA LEU A 39 3.42 7.43 -7.65
C LEU A 39 4.32 8.56 -7.12
N TYR A 40 3.92 9.21 -6.04
CA TYR A 40 4.64 10.38 -5.52
C TYR A 40 5.95 10.01 -4.84
N GLU A 41 6.01 8.91 -4.09
CA GLU A 41 7.27 8.39 -3.54
C GLU A 41 8.25 8.04 -4.67
N ALA A 42 7.80 7.33 -5.71
CA ALA A 42 8.64 6.99 -6.85
C ALA A 42 9.14 8.23 -7.62
N MET A 43 8.31 9.27 -7.73
CA MET A 43 8.71 10.54 -8.34
C MET A 43 9.72 11.29 -7.46
N ALA A 44 9.54 11.28 -6.13
CA ALA A 44 10.47 11.90 -5.18
C ALA A 44 11.84 11.23 -5.23
N ASP A 45 11.88 9.89 -5.28
CA ASP A 45 13.11 9.11 -5.41
C ASP A 45 13.86 9.39 -6.71
N ALA A 46 13.14 9.69 -7.79
CA ALA A 46 13.69 9.92 -9.13
C ALA A 46 14.01 11.39 -9.45
N ALA A 47 13.62 12.34 -8.60
CA ALA A 47 13.78 13.77 -8.85
C ALA A 47 15.15 14.29 -8.36
N ASP A 48 15.80 15.13 -9.18
CA ASP A 48 17.07 15.79 -8.82
C ASP A 48 16.87 17.19 -8.18
N ASP A 49 15.66 17.76 -8.25
CA ASP A 49 15.33 19.05 -7.66
C ASP A 49 14.92 18.90 -6.18
N PRO A 50 15.67 19.49 -5.22
CA PRO A 50 15.41 19.27 -3.80
C PRO A 50 14.04 19.76 -3.32
N LEU A 51 13.48 20.80 -3.95
CA LEU A 51 12.15 21.30 -3.59
C LEU A 51 11.07 20.33 -4.07
N ALA A 52 11.21 19.81 -5.30
CA ALA A 52 10.29 18.80 -5.84
C ALA A 52 10.27 17.53 -4.98
N GLN A 53 11.43 17.03 -4.55
CA GLN A 53 11.52 15.87 -3.66
C GLN A 53 10.75 16.10 -2.35
N ALA A 54 10.99 17.24 -1.70
CA ALA A 54 10.35 17.57 -0.42
C ALA A 54 8.83 17.69 -0.56
N VAL A 55 8.35 18.37 -1.61
CA VAL A 55 6.91 18.54 -1.84
C VAL A 55 6.24 17.21 -2.19
N LEU A 56 6.85 16.40 -3.04
CA LEU A 56 6.29 15.10 -3.42
C LEU A 56 6.20 14.14 -2.23
N GLN A 57 7.21 14.12 -1.36
CA GLN A 57 7.18 13.30 -0.15
C GLN A 57 6.11 13.78 0.84
N ASP A 58 5.97 15.10 1.02
CA ASP A 58 4.94 15.68 1.88
C ASP A 58 3.54 15.32 1.38
N ILE A 59 3.29 15.43 0.08
CA ILE A 59 2.03 15.00 -0.53
C ILE A 59 1.80 13.49 -0.33
N ALA A 60 2.81 12.65 -0.56
CA ALA A 60 2.69 11.20 -0.33
C ALA A 60 2.30 10.88 1.13
N ASP A 61 2.86 11.61 2.10
CA ASP A 61 2.53 11.46 3.51
C ASP A 61 1.10 11.92 3.84
N GLU A 62 0.57 12.96 3.16
CA GLU A 62 -0.83 13.36 3.26
C GLU A 62 -1.77 12.27 2.72
N GLU A 63 -1.45 11.63 1.59
CA GLU A 63 -2.31 10.57 1.02
C GLU A 63 -2.38 9.33 1.94
N ARG A 64 -1.33 9.07 2.74
CA ARG A 64 -1.38 8.03 3.78
C ARG A 64 -2.42 8.34 4.87
N VAL A 65 -2.64 9.63 5.16
CA VAL A 65 -3.71 10.06 6.08
C VAL A 65 -5.07 9.80 5.44
N HIS A 66 -5.26 10.17 4.17
CA HIS A 66 -6.50 9.94 3.43
C HIS A 66 -6.85 8.44 3.32
N ALA A 67 -5.84 7.58 3.06
CA ALA A 67 -6.00 6.13 3.08
C ALA A 67 -6.55 5.66 4.45
N GLY A 68 -6.00 6.20 5.55
CA GLY A 68 -6.49 5.95 6.91
C GLY A 68 -7.96 6.36 7.13
N GLU A 69 -8.38 7.51 6.61
CA GLU A 69 -9.76 7.98 6.69
C GLU A 69 -10.73 7.02 5.98
N PHE A 70 -10.42 6.60 4.75
CA PHE A 70 -11.25 5.66 4.01
C PHE A 70 -11.31 4.28 4.66
N GLN A 71 -10.17 3.77 5.15
CA GLN A 71 -10.15 2.48 5.85
C GLN A 71 -10.97 2.55 7.15
N ARG A 72 -10.88 3.66 7.90
CA ARG A 72 -11.68 3.85 9.11
C ARG A 72 -13.18 3.89 8.80
N LEU A 73 -13.57 4.54 7.71
CA LEU A 73 -14.96 4.58 7.26
C LEU A 73 -15.48 3.17 6.91
N LEU A 74 -14.69 2.36 6.20
CA LEU A 74 -15.03 0.97 5.90
C LEU A 74 -15.25 0.15 7.17
N ASN A 75 -14.37 0.28 8.17
CA ASN A 75 -14.50 -0.44 9.45
C ASN A 75 -15.80 -0.09 10.18
N ILE A 76 -16.28 1.16 10.08
CA ILE A 76 -17.55 1.58 10.69
C ILE A 76 -18.75 1.07 9.89
N MET A 77 -18.65 1.06 8.56
CA MET A 77 -19.77 0.69 7.68
C MET A 77 -19.98 -0.83 7.57
N LEU A 78 -18.93 -1.62 7.70
CA LEU A 78 -18.93 -3.06 7.47
C LEU A 78 -18.62 -3.80 8.78
N PRO A 79 -19.55 -4.62 9.30
CA PRO A 79 -19.43 -5.21 10.64
C PRO A 79 -18.31 -6.26 10.76
N ASP A 80 -17.81 -6.78 9.65
CA ASP A 80 -16.80 -7.84 9.57
C ASP A 80 -15.43 -7.36 9.07
N GLU A 81 -15.31 -6.10 8.66
CA GLU A 81 -14.09 -5.55 8.06
C GLU A 81 -12.89 -5.63 9.02
N GLU A 82 -13.05 -5.07 10.22
CA GLU A 82 -11.98 -5.02 11.22
C GLU A 82 -11.55 -6.42 11.64
N LYS A 83 -12.47 -7.40 11.65
CA LYS A 83 -12.13 -8.80 11.93
C LYS A 83 -11.17 -9.37 10.90
N PHE A 84 -11.44 -9.18 9.60
CA PHE A 84 -10.57 -9.71 8.55
C PHE A 84 -9.22 -8.99 8.50
N LEU A 85 -9.20 -7.67 8.73
CA LEU A 85 -7.95 -6.91 8.79
C LEU A 85 -7.06 -7.33 9.97
N ASN A 86 -7.65 -7.56 11.14
CA ASN A 86 -6.92 -8.05 12.31
C ASN A 86 -6.36 -9.45 12.07
N GLN A 87 -7.14 -10.35 11.44
CA GLN A 87 -6.64 -11.67 11.05
C GLN A 87 -5.43 -11.56 10.10
N GLY A 88 -5.50 -10.70 9.08
CA GLY A 88 -4.38 -10.46 8.17
C GLY A 88 -3.13 -9.89 8.88
N ALA A 89 -3.32 -9.02 9.86
CA ALA A 89 -2.22 -8.49 10.68
C ALA A 89 -1.57 -9.60 11.53
N GLU A 90 -2.38 -10.45 12.19
CA GLU A 90 -1.91 -11.60 12.97
C GLU A 90 -1.10 -12.57 12.09
N GLU A 91 -1.57 -12.86 10.86
CA GLU A 91 -0.84 -13.71 9.90
C GLU A 91 0.56 -13.16 9.57
N VAL A 92 0.71 -11.83 9.46
CA VAL A 92 2.03 -11.18 9.24
C VAL A 92 2.91 -11.24 10.48
N ASP A 93 2.35 -11.00 11.67
CA ASP A 93 3.09 -11.04 12.94
C ASP A 93 3.66 -12.43 13.23
N GLU A 94 2.89 -13.48 12.94
CA GLU A 94 3.35 -14.88 13.05
C GLU A 94 4.55 -15.16 12.14
N LEU A 95 4.51 -14.69 10.89
CA LEU A 95 5.61 -14.81 9.93
C LEU A 95 6.85 -14.02 10.38
N ALA A 96 6.67 -12.78 10.83
CA ALA A 96 7.75 -11.94 11.32
C ALA A 96 8.45 -12.56 12.54
N GLY A 97 7.67 -13.15 13.46
CA GLY A 97 8.21 -13.90 14.60
C GLY A 97 8.98 -15.15 14.19
N THR A 98 8.64 -15.77 13.07
CA THR A 98 9.36 -16.93 12.53
C THR A 98 10.70 -16.52 11.92
N VAL A 99 10.74 -15.46 11.11
CA VAL A 99 11.97 -14.96 10.48
C VAL A 99 13.01 -14.55 11.52
N ARG A 100 12.59 -13.82 12.57
CA ARG A 100 13.49 -13.40 13.66
C ARG A 100 14.14 -14.58 14.40
N LYS A 101 13.43 -15.70 14.56
CA LYS A 101 13.98 -16.92 15.19
C LYS A 101 15.03 -17.63 14.33
N VAL A 102 14.96 -17.48 13.00
CA VAL A 102 15.98 -18.04 12.08
C VAL A 102 17.29 -17.27 12.20
N ASP A 103 17.23 -15.94 12.34
CA ASP A 103 18.42 -15.09 12.51
C ASP A 103 19.16 -15.33 13.86
N GLU A 104 18.44 -15.75 14.90
CA GLU A 104 19.03 -16.08 16.22
C GLU A 104 19.64 -17.49 16.29
N SER A 105 19.52 -18.29 15.21
CA SER A 105 20.15 -19.61 15.13
C SER A 105 21.65 -19.47 14.86
N PRO A 106 22.55 -20.24 15.50
CA PRO A 106 23.99 -20.08 15.30
C PRO A 106 24.34 -20.31 13.83
N GLN A 107 24.79 -19.24 13.14
CA GLN A 107 25.31 -19.33 11.79
C GLN A 107 26.56 -20.23 11.84
N LYS A 108 26.44 -21.46 11.31
CA LYS A 108 27.63 -22.23 10.95
C LYS A 108 28.28 -21.48 9.78
N GLU A 109 29.43 -20.86 10.03
CA GLU A 109 30.31 -20.31 9.01
C GLU A 109 30.69 -21.40 8.01
N GLU A 110 29.91 -21.58 6.94
CA GLU A 110 30.42 -22.18 5.72
C GLU A 110 31.03 -21.08 4.86
N ASN A 111 32.33 -20.88 5.05
CA ASN A 111 33.16 -20.05 4.20
C ASN A 111 33.25 -20.71 2.80
N LYS A 112 32.30 -20.43 1.91
CA LYS A 112 32.41 -20.76 0.49
C LYS A 112 32.61 -19.47 -0.29
N ALA A 113 33.84 -19.28 -0.75
CA ALA A 113 34.19 -18.24 -1.70
C ALA A 113 33.22 -18.29 -2.90
N ILE A 114 32.44 -17.23 -3.07
CA ILE A 114 31.55 -17.05 -4.21
C ILE A 114 32.44 -16.58 -5.37
N PRO A 115 32.51 -17.30 -6.51
CA PRO A 115 33.23 -16.81 -7.67
C PRO A 115 32.38 -15.69 -8.30
N VAL A 116 32.92 -14.47 -8.29
CA VAL A 116 32.38 -13.34 -9.05
C VAL A 116 32.54 -13.61 -10.54
N PRO A 117 31.45 -13.59 -11.34
CA PRO A 117 31.58 -13.56 -12.79
C PRO A 117 32.29 -12.27 -13.22
N GLY A 118 33.40 -12.42 -13.95
CA GLY A 118 34.15 -11.31 -14.55
C GLY A 118 33.26 -10.37 -15.37
N ASP A 119 33.59 -9.09 -15.44
CA ASP A 119 34.71 -8.61 -16.27
C ASP A 119 34.70 -9.25 -17.67
N CYS A 120 33.54 -9.23 -18.31
CA CYS A 120 33.45 -9.32 -19.76
C CYS A 120 33.60 -7.91 -20.34
N ARG A 121 34.76 -7.71 -20.96
CA ARG A 121 35.10 -6.59 -21.85
C ARG A 121 34.14 -6.46 -23.02
#